data_AF-A0A8R1I8G5-F1
#
_entry.id   AF-A0A8R1I8G5-F1
#
_cell.length_a   1.000
_cell.length_b   1.000
_cell.length_c   1.000
_cell.angle_alpha   90.00
_cell.angle_beta   90.00
_cell.angle_gamma   90.00
#
_symmetry.space_group_name_H-M   'P 1'
#
loop_
_entity.id
_entity.type
_entity.pdbx_description
1 polymer ?
#
loop_
_entity_poly.entity_id
_entity_poly.type
_entity_poly.pdbx_seq_one_letter_code
_entity_poly.pdbx_strand_id
1 'polypeptide(L)'
;MNVYHATRQKLHILGIQVLLHPPYSPALAPTDYHLFRSLQNLLAEQKFHHRKAVEKRLDDFFSLLVSGVLCEWNRSSSFALARSHSH
;
A
#
# COMPACT_ATOMS: atom_id res chain seq x y z
N MET A 1 5.07 26.38 7.45
CA MET A 1 3.70 26.07 6.98
C MET A 1 3.58 25.76 5.48
N ASN A 2 4.67 25.72 4.69
CA ASN A 2 4.56 25.65 3.22
C ASN A 2 4.20 24.25 2.64
N VAL A 3 4.54 23.17 3.35
CA VAL A 3 4.38 21.79 2.83
C VAL A 3 2.91 21.36 2.79
N TYR A 4 2.09 21.73 3.79
CA TYR A 4 0.67 21.35 3.83
C TYR A 4 -0.11 21.89 2.63
N HIS A 5 0.04 23.19 2.35
CA HIS A 5 -0.65 23.85 1.24
C HIS A 5 -0.21 23.29 -0.11
N ALA A 6 1.10 23.10 -0.31
CA ALA A 6 1.63 22.52 -1.53
C ALA A 6 1.14 21.08 -1.76
N THR A 7 1.03 20.26 -0.72
CA THR A 7 0.50 18.90 -0.81
C THR A 7 -0.99 18.90 -1.15
N ARG A 8 -1.80 19.75 -0.50
CA ARG A 8 -3.24 19.88 -0.80
C ARG A 8 -3.50 20.31 -2.24
N GLN A 9 -2.71 21.26 -2.75
CA GLN A 9 -2.81 21.69 -4.15
C GLN A 9 -2.46 20.55 -5.12
N LYS A 10 -1.38 19.80 -4.85
CA LYS A 10 -1.01 18.64 -5.69
C LYS A 10 -2.08 17.55 -5.69
N LEU A 11 -2.64 17.21 -4.52
CA LEU A 11 -3.72 16.21 -4.42
C LEU A 11 -4.95 16.63 -5.23
N HIS A 12 -5.30 17.91 -5.19
CA HIS A 12 -6.38 18.47 -5.99
C HIS A 12 -6.10 18.39 -7.50
N ILE A 13 -4.89 18.76 -7.93
CA ILE A 13 -4.48 18.66 -9.35
C ILE A 13 -4.51 17.21 -9.84
N LEU A 14 -4.12 16.26 -9.00
CA LEU A 14 -4.14 14.83 -9.31
C LEU A 14 -5.53 14.20 -9.19
N GLY A 15 -6.56 14.94 -8.75
CA GLY A 15 -7.91 14.42 -8.55
C GLY A 15 -8.03 13.38 -7.43
N ILE A 16 -7.07 13.34 -6.50
CA ILE A 16 -7.07 12.35 -5.41
C ILE A 16 -8.03 12.81 -4.32
N GLN A 17 -9.06 11.99 -4.07
CA GLN A 17 -10.00 12.25 -2.98
C GLN A 17 -9.32 11.97 -1.62
N VAL A 18 -9.32 12.98 -0.75
CA VAL A 18 -8.78 12.86 0.61
C VAL A 18 -9.93 12.48 1.55
N LEU A 19 -9.84 11.27 2.12
CA LEU A 19 -10.78 10.81 3.14
C LEU A 19 -10.50 11.50 4.48
N LEU A 20 -11.56 11.83 5.21
CA LEU A 20 -11.45 12.38 6.56
C LEU A 20 -10.88 11.29 7.48
N HIS A 21 -9.69 11.52 8.03
CA HIS A 21 -9.07 10.63 9.00
C HIS A 21 -9.07 11.30 10.38
N PRO A 22 -9.55 10.61 11.43
CA PRO A 22 -9.51 11.15 12.78
C PRO A 22 -8.07 11.39 13.25
N PRO A 23 -7.82 12.43 14.07
CA PRO A 23 -6.49 12.65 14.62
C PRO A 23 -6.06 11.46 15.48
N TYR A 24 -4.77 11.10 15.41
CA TYR A 24 -4.12 10.07 16.25
C TYR A 24 -4.79 8.68 16.26
N SER A 25 -5.18 8.19 15.08
CA SER A 25 -5.88 6.91 14.94
C SER A 25 -5.08 5.84 14.17
N PRO A 26 -3.91 5.40 14.68
CA PRO A 26 -3.06 4.42 13.99
C PRO A 26 -3.71 3.02 13.85
N ALA A 27 -4.70 2.70 14.69
CA ALA A 27 -5.47 1.45 14.56
C ALA A 27 -6.49 1.48 13.40
N LEU A 28 -6.87 2.67 12.93
CA LEU A 28 -7.90 2.87 11.89
C LEU A 28 -7.32 3.00 10.49
N ALA A 29 -6.02 3.26 10.37
CA ALA A 29 -5.33 3.25 9.09
C ALA A 29 -4.87 1.81 8.77
N PRO A 30 -5.39 1.19 7.70
CA PRO A 30 -5.04 -0.19 7.34
C PRO A 30 -3.52 -0.39 7.16
N THR A 31 -2.83 0.65 6.69
CA THR A 31 -1.38 0.67 6.49
C THR A 31 -0.62 0.69 7.83
N ASP A 32 -1.00 1.56 8.76
CA ASP A 32 -0.35 1.72 10.07
C ASP A 32 -0.40 0.44 10.91
N TYR A 33 -1.56 -0.23 10.98
CA TYR A 33 -1.68 -1.42 11.83
C TYR A 33 -1.17 -2.70 11.18
N HIS A 34 -1.45 -2.95 9.89
CA HIS A 34 -1.14 -4.23 9.27
C HIS A 34 0.22 -4.25 8.56
N LEU A 35 0.50 -3.22 7.75
CA LEU A 35 1.72 -3.20 6.93
C LEU A 35 2.95 -2.92 7.80
N PHE A 36 2.92 -1.85 8.58
CA PHE A 36 4.08 -1.46 9.38
C PHE A 36 4.38 -2.43 10.53
N ARG A 37 3.36 -3.07 11.11
CA ARG A 37 3.57 -4.13 12.11
C ARG A 37 4.25 -5.35 11.50
N SER A 38 3.77 -5.82 10.34
CA SER A 38 4.37 -6.96 9.65
C SER A 38 5.81 -6.66 9.22
N LEU A 39 6.05 -5.42 8.77
CA LEU A 39 7.38 -4.94 8.43
C LEU A 39 8.30 -4.85 9.65
N GLN A 40 7.82 -4.32 10.77
CA GLN A 40 8.58 -4.27 12.03
C GLN A 40 9.00 -5.67 12.48
N ASN A 41 8.10 -6.65 12.43
CA ASN A 41 8.42 -8.03 12.76
C ASN A 41 9.52 -8.59 11.84
N LEU A 42 9.42 -8.34 10.53
CA LEU A 42 10.42 -8.79 9.55
C LEU A 42 11.80 -8.14 9.76
N LEU A 43 11.82 -6.87 10.17
CA LEU A 43 13.05 -6.11 10.37
C LEU A 43 13.66 -6.32 11.77
N ALA A 44 12.85 -6.63 12.79
CA ALA A 44 13.30 -6.78 14.18
C ALA A 44 14.38 -7.87 14.35
N GLU A 45 14.36 -8.89 13.50
CA GLU A 45 15.30 -10.02 13.56
C GLU A 45 16.55 -9.81 12.69
N GLN A 46 16.65 -8.70 11.93
CA GLN A 46 17.76 -8.48 10.99
C GLN A 46 18.61 -7.25 11.34
N LYS A 47 19.93 -7.43 11.31
CA LYS A 47 20.90 -6.33 11.34
C LYS A 47 21.42 -6.07 9.93
N PHE A 48 21.22 -4.85 9.43
CA PHE A 48 21.67 -4.46 8.10
C PHE A 48 22.95 -3.64 8.17
N HIS A 49 23.96 -4.03 7.39
CA HIS A 49 25.23 -3.31 7.30
C HIS A 49 25.28 -2.29 6.15
N HIS A 50 24.36 -2.42 5.17
CA HIS A 50 24.33 -1.58 3.98
C HIS A 50 22.89 -1.25 3.57
N ARG A 51 22.70 -0.03 3.04
CA ARG A 51 21.39 0.42 2.51
C ARG A 51 20.81 -0.53 1.46
N LYS A 52 21.64 -1.05 0.55
CA LYS A 52 21.22 -2.01 -0.48
C LYS A 52 20.60 -3.29 0.10
N ALA A 53 21.06 -3.74 1.26
CA ALA A 53 20.51 -4.92 1.90
C ALA A 53 19.10 -4.66 2.44
N VAL A 54 18.85 -3.45 2.96
CA VAL A 54 17.53 -3.00 3.38
C VAL A 54 16.60 -2.89 2.17
N GLU A 55 17.04 -2.22 1.10
CA GLU A 55 16.26 -2.04 -0.13
C GLU A 55 15.84 -3.39 -0.73
N LYS A 56 16.78 -4.35 -0.83
CA LYS A 56 16.48 -5.71 -1.30
C LYS A 56 15.45 -6.42 -0.41
N ARG A 57 15.58 -6.28 0.92
CA ARG A 57 14.62 -6.93 1.83
C ARG A 57 13.22 -6.35 1.76
N LEU A 58 13.10 -5.05 1.54
CA LEU A 58 11.82 -4.42 1.30
C LEU A 58 11.22 -4.92 -0.02
N ASP A 59 12.02 -5.01 -1.08
CA ASP A 59 11.57 -5.52 -2.38
C ASP A 59 11.03 -6.96 -2.27
N ASP A 60 11.78 -7.85 -1.60
CA ASP A 60 11.33 -9.22 -1.31
C ASP A 60 9.98 -9.22 -0.56
N PHE A 61 9.84 -8.40 0.49
CA PHE A 61 8.62 -8.33 1.31
C PHE A 61 7.41 -7.87 0.50
N PHE A 62 7.55 -6.80 -0.30
CA PHE A 62 6.46 -6.32 -1.14
C PHE A 62 6.13 -7.27 -2.29
N SER A 63 7.13 -7.98 -2.83
CA SER A 63 6.92 -9.03 -3.83
C SER A 63 6.10 -10.21 -3.27
N LEU A 64 6.35 -10.59 -2.01
CA LEU A 64 5.55 -11.61 -1.30
C LEU A 64 4.11 -11.13 -1.02
N LEU A 65 3.93 -9.87 -0.64
CA LEU A 65 2.59 -9.30 -0.43
C LEU A 65 1.78 -9.19 -1.73
N VAL A 66 2.40 -8.74 -2.82
CA VAL A 66 1.75 -8.56 -4.12
C VAL A 66 1.44 -9.91 -4.76
N SER A 67 2.32 -10.91 -4.64
CA SER A 67 2.03 -12.24 -5.17
C SER A 67 0.85 -12.91 -4.46
N GLY A 68 0.64 -12.70 -3.16
CA GLY A 68 -0.56 -13.16 -2.45
C GLY A 68 -1.83 -12.40 -2.87
N VAL A 69 -1.79 -11.07 -2.85
CA VAL A 69 -2.97 -10.21 -3.09
C VAL A 69 -3.39 -10.20 -4.58
N LEU A 70 -2.44 -10.15 -5.51
CA LEU A 70 -2.72 -10.09 -6.95
C LEU A 70 -3.22 -11.45 -7.49
N CYS A 71 -2.78 -12.58 -6.92
CA CYS A 71 -3.27 -13.90 -7.33
C CYS A 71 -4.74 -14.13 -6.91
N GLU A 72 -5.16 -13.65 -5.74
CA GLU A 72 -6.57 -13.67 -5.34
C GLU A 72 -7.40 -12.67 -6.14
N TRP A 73 -6.88 -11.48 -6.40
CA TRP A 73 -7.59 -10.47 -7.16
C TRP A 73 -7.79 -10.88 -8.62
N ASN A 74 -6.79 -11.50 -9.26
CA ASN A 74 -6.89 -12.01 -10.63
C ASN A 74 -7.79 -13.26 -10.73
N ARG A 75 -7.94 -14.03 -9.63
CA ARG A 75 -8.89 -15.15 -9.54
C ARG A 75 -10.34 -14.68 -9.37
N SER A 76 -10.58 -13.61 -8.59
CA SER A 76 -11.91 -12.99 -8.47
C SER A 76 -12.32 -12.13 -9.66
N SER A 77 -11.36 -11.61 -10.45
CA SER A 77 -11.65 -10.79 -11.63
C SER A 77 -12.16 -11.60 -12.84
N SER A 78 -12.07 -12.95 -12.80
CA SER A 78 -12.70 -13.82 -13.80
C SER A 78 -14.25 -13.83 -13.76
N PHE A 79 -14.89 -13.09 -12.84
CA PHE A 79 -16.34 -12.89 -12.82
C PHE A 79 -16.83 -11.63 -13.56
N ALA A 80 -15.93 -10.80 -14.11
CA ALA A 80 -16.30 -9.53 -14.76
C ALA A 80 -16.12 -9.51 -16.30
N LEU A 81 -16.11 -10.67 -16.99
CA LEU A 81 -16.17 -10.71 -18.46
C LEU A 81 -17.19 -11.72 -19.00
N ALA A 82 -18.43 -11.64 -18.52
CA ALA A 82 -19.58 -12.33 -19.11
C ALA A 82 -20.80 -11.39 -19.15
N ARG A 83 -20.82 -10.51 -20.16
CA ARG A 83 -21.93 -9.71 -20.74
C ARG A 83 -21.24 -8.54 -21.47
N SER A 84 -21.40 -8.25 -22.74
CA SER A 84 -22.49 -8.54 -23.67
C SER A 84 -21.94 -8.33 -25.09
N HIS A 85 -21.99 -9.34 -25.96
CA HIS A 85 -22.05 -9.13 -27.40
C HIS A 85 -23.29 -9.88 -27.88
N SER A 86 -24.41 -9.17 -27.88
CA SER A 86 -25.68 -9.54 -28.50
C SER A 86 -26.44 -8.25 -28.76
N HIS A 87 -26.14 -7.58 -29.87
CA HIS A 87 -27.06 -7.27 -30.98
C HIS A 87 -26.32 -6.40 -32.01
#